data_AF-A0A818YTL1-F1
#
_entry.id   AF-A0A818YTL1-F1
#
_cell.length_a   1.000
_cell.length_b   1.000
_cell.length_c   1.000
_cell.angle_alpha   90.00
_cell.angle_beta   90.00
_cell.angle_gamma   90.00
#
_symmetry.space_group_name_H-M   'P 1'
#
loop_
_entity.id
_entity.type
_entity.pdbx_description
1 polymer ?
#
loop_
_entity_poly.entity_id
_entity_poly.type
_entity_poly.pdbx_seq_one_letter_code
_entity_poly.pdbx_strand_id
1 'polypeptide(L)'
;MMEMNDRSDENHFFKREDNHLETFTLIWLETNINDQKHEDIEEKLRTTIYHIKKFDDLDKCKKYIEEASKDNKLVLLISGQLGRQLVPSIHQLQHISAIYIISEDKENDKIWTRDFPKLKTVRTGLKKLISQINEDYARQKRIHESESSKLFVRINDAGKSTTSINGQFVFSQLLINCLLRLTSNEMDKNELIDYYKKKYEGNHVELANLNEFQKDYLPEKALWWYTRESFFYKTLNAALRKQTIDMMFLYRSYISDIHRQLQHHQARCPIQVYRSQLMSNRELNYLQQQKGRLVSVNSFLSTSTDREVADIYTGGTTQDNNLERVLFEIDADP
;
A
#
# COMPACT_ATOMS: atom_id res chain seq x y z
N MET A 1 2.12 11.16 56.22
CA MET A 1 1.00 11.73 55.43
C MET A 1 1.61 12.67 54.41
N MET A 2 1.64 12.43 53.12
CA MET A 2 1.10 11.37 52.27
C MET A 2 2.00 11.37 51.01
N GLU A 3 2.32 10.19 50.50
CA GLU A 3 3.36 9.93 49.51
C GLU A 3 3.14 10.63 48.16
N MET A 4 4.23 11.12 47.56
CA MET A 4 4.32 11.35 46.12
C MET A 4 4.40 9.99 45.44
N ASN A 5 3.37 9.61 44.71
CA ASN A 5 3.39 8.44 43.83
C ASN A 5 2.77 8.78 42.47
N ASP A 6 3.48 8.31 41.45
CA ASP A 6 3.08 8.07 40.05
C ASP A 6 2.38 9.17 39.24
N ARG A 7 3.18 9.79 38.35
CA ARG A 7 2.72 10.23 37.02
C ARG A 7 3.41 9.35 35.99
N SER A 8 2.85 8.18 35.73
CA SER A 8 3.33 7.24 34.73
C SER A 8 2.15 6.63 33.94
N ASP A 9 1.18 7.43 33.50
CA ASP A 9 0.06 6.93 32.68
C ASP A 9 -0.47 7.98 31.70
N GLU A 10 0.32 8.35 30.69
CA GLU A 10 -0.17 9.00 29.47
C GLU A 10 0.56 8.44 28.24
N ASN A 11 0.22 7.20 27.85
CA ASN A 11 0.63 6.65 26.56
C ASN A 11 -0.42 5.66 26.01
N HIS A 12 -1.70 5.96 26.23
CA HIS A 12 -2.80 5.09 25.85
C HIS A 12 -3.44 5.37 24.47
N PHE A 13 -2.86 6.29 23.67
CA PHE A 13 -3.49 6.78 22.45
C PHE A 13 -3.33 5.90 21.19
N PHE A 14 -2.41 4.92 21.17
CA PHE A 14 -2.29 4.00 20.04
C PHE A 14 -2.99 2.68 20.33
N LYS A 15 -4.31 2.65 20.14
CA LYS A 15 -5.02 1.38 19.96
C LYS A 15 -4.48 0.75 18.67
N ARG A 16 -3.84 -0.42 18.83
CA ARG A 16 -3.29 -1.26 17.75
C ARG A 16 -4.38 -1.62 16.75
N GLU A 17 -4.53 -0.83 15.70
CA GLU A 17 -4.92 -1.35 14.41
C GLU A 17 -3.66 -1.45 13.56
N ASP A 18 -3.26 -2.68 13.27
CA ASP A 18 -2.20 -3.02 12.32
C ASP A 18 -2.62 -2.61 10.89
N ASN A 19 -2.69 -1.30 10.65
CA ASN A 19 -2.94 -0.71 9.34
C ASN A 19 -1.63 -0.76 8.54
N HIS A 20 -1.23 -1.95 8.12
CA HIS A 20 -0.06 -2.15 7.27
C HIS A 20 -0.26 -1.36 5.96
N LEU A 21 0.66 -0.41 5.68
CA LEU A 21 0.66 0.35 4.41
C LEU A 21 1.31 -0.46 3.29
N GLU A 22 2.05 -1.50 3.65
CA GLU A 22 2.47 -2.56 2.74
C GLU A 22 1.38 -3.62 2.72
N THR A 23 0.80 -3.81 1.54
CA THR A 23 -0.22 -4.83 1.30
C THR A 23 0.36 -6.22 1.26
N PHE A 24 1.68 -6.39 1.29
CA PHE A 24 2.34 -7.67 1.04
C PHE A 24 3.38 -7.96 2.11
N THR A 25 3.22 -9.09 2.80
CA THR A 25 4.22 -9.65 3.72
C THR A 25 4.83 -10.91 3.13
N LEU A 26 6.15 -10.99 3.04
CA LEU A 26 6.85 -12.23 2.72
C LEU A 26 7.11 -13.03 4.00
N ILE A 27 6.57 -14.24 4.04
CA ILE A 27 6.81 -15.21 5.09
C ILE A 27 7.84 -16.20 4.58
N TRP A 28 9.00 -16.24 5.23
CA TRP A 28 10.05 -17.21 4.94
C TRP A 28 10.08 -18.26 6.03
N LEU A 29 9.74 -19.50 5.67
CA LEU A 29 9.77 -20.66 6.54
C LEU A 29 10.87 -21.62 6.08
N GLU A 30 11.91 -21.76 6.89
CA GLU A 30 13.05 -22.62 6.58
C GLU A 30 13.70 -23.20 7.84
N THR A 31 14.22 -24.42 7.75
CA THR A 31 15.05 -24.99 8.82
C THR A 31 16.40 -24.28 8.88
N ASN A 32 16.86 -23.88 10.07
CA ASN A 32 18.12 -23.14 10.25
C ASN A 32 18.16 -21.79 9.49
N ILE A 33 17.07 -21.02 9.58
CA ILE A 33 16.91 -19.75 8.86
C ILE A 33 17.95 -18.66 9.22
N ASN A 34 18.73 -18.85 10.28
CA ASN A 34 19.79 -17.95 10.73
C ASN A 34 21.19 -18.31 10.19
N ASP A 35 21.30 -19.28 9.27
CA ASP A 35 22.58 -19.64 8.65
C ASP A 35 23.11 -18.52 7.72
N GLN A 36 24.43 -18.32 7.70
CA GLN A 36 25.12 -17.28 6.90
C GLN A 36 24.74 -17.29 5.41
N LYS A 37 24.45 -18.47 4.85
CA LYS A 37 24.01 -18.65 3.45
C LYS A 37 22.68 -17.94 3.14
N HIS A 38 21.86 -17.69 4.16
CA HIS A 38 20.55 -17.05 4.05
C HIS A 38 20.60 -15.53 4.16
N GLU A 39 21.68 -14.94 4.69
CA GLU A 39 21.85 -13.48 4.78
C GLU A 39 21.93 -12.82 3.40
N ASP A 40 22.71 -13.39 2.48
CA ASP A 40 22.86 -12.90 1.09
C ASP A 40 21.54 -12.92 0.28
N ILE A 41 20.61 -13.78 0.68
CA ILE A 41 19.27 -13.92 0.08
C ILE A 41 18.35 -12.86 0.67
N GLU A 42 18.38 -12.73 1.99
CA GLU A 42 17.61 -11.76 2.72
C GLU A 42 17.93 -10.34 2.24
N GLU A 43 19.21 -9.99 2.09
CA GLU A 43 19.63 -8.70 1.59
C GLU A 43 19.07 -8.41 0.20
N LYS A 44 19.11 -9.39 -0.71
CA LYS A 44 18.56 -9.25 -2.07
C LYS A 44 17.04 -9.15 -2.07
N LEU A 45 16.35 -9.90 -1.22
CA LEU A 45 14.89 -9.81 -1.11
C LEU A 45 14.48 -8.46 -0.50
N ARG A 46 15.22 -7.96 0.49
CA ARG A 46 14.98 -6.66 1.14
C ARG A 46 15.10 -5.46 0.19
N THR A 47 15.75 -5.61 -0.96
CA THR A 47 15.76 -4.56 -2.00
C THR A 47 14.38 -4.28 -2.60
N THR A 48 13.50 -5.29 -2.61
CA THR A 48 12.20 -5.22 -3.30
C THR A 48 11.04 -5.49 -2.35
N ILE A 49 11.20 -6.42 -1.41
CA ILE A 49 10.20 -6.81 -0.41
C ILE A 49 10.68 -6.37 0.96
N TYR A 50 9.94 -5.46 1.53
CA TYR A 50 10.36 -4.73 2.70
C TYR A 50 9.97 -5.42 4.01
N HIS A 51 8.77 -6.01 4.07
CA HIS A 51 8.31 -6.78 5.23
C HIS A 51 8.55 -8.28 5.04
N ILE A 52 9.67 -8.77 5.58
CA ILE A 52 10.03 -10.20 5.64
C ILE A 52 9.88 -10.71 7.07
N LYS A 53 9.04 -11.73 7.27
CA LYS A 53 8.88 -12.46 8.53
C LYS A 53 9.50 -13.85 8.40
N LYS A 54 10.47 -14.15 9.25
CA LYS A 54 11.20 -15.41 9.28
C LYS A 54 10.65 -16.33 10.34
N PHE A 55 10.48 -17.60 9.99
CA PHE A 55 10.05 -18.66 10.90
C PHE A 55 10.94 -19.88 10.72
N ASP A 56 11.36 -20.48 11.84
CA ASP A 56 12.04 -21.77 11.93
C ASP A 56 11.11 -22.88 12.45
N ASP A 57 9.93 -22.49 12.93
CA ASP A 57 8.92 -23.34 13.53
C ASP A 57 7.62 -23.31 12.71
N LEU A 58 7.15 -24.50 12.32
CA LEU A 58 5.99 -24.66 11.45
C LEU A 58 4.69 -24.22 12.12
N ASP A 59 4.50 -24.53 13.41
CA ASP A 59 3.26 -24.22 14.14
C ASP A 59 3.14 -22.72 14.40
N LYS A 60 4.25 -22.06 14.76
CA LYS A 60 4.29 -20.59 14.90
C LYS A 60 4.01 -19.90 13.57
N CYS A 61 4.59 -20.39 12.48
CA CYS A 61 4.35 -19.87 11.14
C CYS A 61 2.87 -20.00 10.76
N LYS A 62 2.29 -21.20 10.96
CA LYS A 62 0.87 -21.46 10.68
C LYS A 62 -0.05 -20.55 11.47
N LYS A 63 0.19 -20.43 12.78
CA LYS A 63 -0.60 -19.55 13.66
C LYS A 63 -0.56 -18.10 13.19
N TYR A 64 0.61 -17.59 12.81
CA TYR A 64 0.74 -16.24 12.28
C TYR A 64 -0.06 -16.04 10.98
N ILE A 65 -0.01 -17.01 10.07
CA ILE A 65 -0.78 -16.97 8.81
C ILE A 65 -2.29 -16.93 9.07
N GLU A 66 -2.76 -17.72 10.03
CA GLU A 66 -4.19 -17.80 10.38
C GLU A 66 -4.70 -16.54 11.11
N GLU A 67 -3.86 -15.93 11.94
CA GLU A 67 -4.17 -14.70 12.71
C GLU A 67 -3.96 -13.41 11.90
N ALA A 68 -3.23 -13.48 10.77
CA ALA A 68 -2.99 -12.31 9.94
C ALA A 68 -4.29 -11.70 9.38
N SER A 69 -4.35 -10.37 9.36
CA SER A 69 -5.48 -9.64 8.78
C SER A 69 -5.73 -10.06 7.33
N LYS A 70 -7.00 -10.23 6.97
CA LYS A 70 -7.43 -10.57 5.60
C LYS A 70 -7.06 -9.49 4.56
N ASP A 71 -6.83 -8.27 5.03
CA ASP A 71 -6.40 -7.14 4.20
C ASP A 71 -4.90 -7.17 3.88
N ASN A 72 -4.11 -7.94 4.63
CA ASN A 72 -2.68 -8.14 4.39
C ASN A 72 -2.48 -9.35 3.46
N LYS A 73 -1.94 -9.13 2.26
CA LYS A 73 -1.61 -10.23 1.36
C LYS A 73 -0.32 -10.91 1.79
N LEU A 74 -0.33 -12.22 1.84
CA LEU A 74 0.81 -13.04 2.22
C LEU A 74 1.44 -13.69 0.99
N VAL A 75 2.76 -13.59 0.93
CA VAL A 75 3.60 -14.34 -0.01
C VAL A 75 4.45 -15.28 0.82
N LEU A 76 4.50 -16.56 0.46
CA LEU A 76 5.25 -17.55 1.23
C LEU A 76 6.46 -18.04 0.46
N LEU A 77 7.58 -18.20 1.16
CA LEU A 77 8.82 -18.81 0.69
C LEU A 77 9.15 -19.96 1.64
N ILE A 78 9.01 -21.21 1.17
CA ILE A 78 9.05 -22.39 2.05
C ILE A 78 9.93 -23.47 1.41
N SER A 79 10.70 -24.24 2.19
CA SER A 79 11.34 -25.45 1.67
C SER A 79 10.33 -26.53 1.26
N GLY A 80 10.72 -27.42 0.34
CA GLY A 80 9.86 -28.50 -0.17
C GLY A 80 9.28 -29.38 0.93
N GLN A 81 10.09 -29.76 1.92
CA GLN A 81 9.68 -30.61 3.04
C GLN A 81 8.62 -29.92 3.93
N LEU A 82 8.87 -28.69 4.35
CA LEU A 82 7.93 -27.92 5.19
C LEU A 82 6.67 -27.53 4.40
N GLY A 83 6.83 -27.26 3.10
CA GLY A 83 5.73 -26.96 2.18
C GLY A 83 4.70 -28.08 2.11
N ARG A 84 5.14 -29.35 2.03
CA ARG A 84 4.22 -30.51 2.02
C ARG A 84 3.31 -30.58 3.24
N GLN A 85 3.81 -30.16 4.40
CA GLN A 85 3.07 -30.21 5.65
C GLN A 85 2.13 -29.00 5.79
N LEU A 86 2.62 -27.81 5.45
CA LEU A 86 1.89 -26.57 5.68
C LEU A 86 0.85 -26.26 4.60
N VAL A 87 1.22 -26.38 3.32
CA VAL A 87 0.41 -25.90 2.18
C VAL A 87 -1.01 -26.48 2.14
N PRO A 88 -1.24 -27.79 2.38
CA PRO A 88 -2.60 -28.36 2.38
C PRO A 88 -3.54 -27.68 3.38
N SER A 89 -3.02 -27.12 4.48
CA SER A 89 -3.84 -26.46 5.49
C SER A 89 -4.12 -24.98 5.19
N ILE A 90 -3.28 -24.32 4.38
CA ILE A 90 -3.36 -22.87 4.19
C ILE A 90 -3.75 -22.44 2.77
N HIS A 91 -3.64 -23.30 1.76
CA HIS A 91 -3.76 -22.89 0.35
C HIS A 91 -5.11 -22.23 -0.01
N GLN A 92 -6.18 -22.53 0.74
CA GLN A 92 -7.52 -21.97 0.50
C GLN A 92 -7.66 -20.54 1.00
N LEU A 93 -6.79 -20.08 1.90
CA LEU A 93 -6.85 -18.76 2.52
C LEU A 93 -6.73 -17.65 1.47
N GLN A 94 -7.71 -16.73 1.45
CA GLN A 94 -7.82 -15.69 0.42
C GLN A 94 -6.76 -14.59 0.51
N HIS A 95 -6.18 -14.40 1.69
CA HIS A 95 -5.09 -13.46 1.90
C HIS A 95 -3.74 -14.02 1.41
N ILE A 96 -3.62 -15.31 1.13
CA ILE A 96 -2.44 -15.87 0.48
C ILE A 96 -2.47 -15.63 -1.03
N SER A 97 -1.49 -14.88 -1.52
CA SER A 97 -1.37 -14.49 -2.93
C SER A 97 -0.47 -15.43 -3.73
N ALA A 98 0.61 -15.92 -3.14
CA ALA A 98 1.54 -16.83 -3.81
C ALA A 98 2.31 -17.68 -2.78
N ILE A 99 2.60 -18.92 -3.15
CA ILE A 99 3.46 -19.82 -2.38
C ILE A 99 4.62 -20.27 -3.27
N TYR A 100 5.84 -19.94 -2.87
CA TYR A 100 7.08 -20.31 -3.54
C TYR A 100 7.77 -21.43 -2.76
N ILE A 101 8.20 -22.45 -3.49
CA ILE A 101 8.88 -23.61 -2.91
C ILE A 101 10.36 -23.63 -3.30
N ILE A 102 11.23 -23.70 -2.30
CA ILE A 102 12.65 -23.98 -2.43
C ILE A 102 12.83 -25.50 -2.33
N SER A 103 13.21 -26.16 -3.42
CA SER A 103 13.42 -27.61 -3.42
C SER A 103 14.76 -28.00 -4.04
N GLU A 104 15.47 -28.90 -3.35
CA GLU A 104 16.64 -29.60 -3.87
C GLU A 104 16.23 -30.91 -4.59
N ASP A 105 15.10 -31.52 -4.20
CA ASP A 105 14.57 -32.78 -4.78
C ASP A 105 13.43 -32.51 -5.79
N LYS A 106 13.85 -32.33 -7.04
CA LYS A 106 13.04 -31.81 -8.15
C LYS A 106 11.90 -32.71 -8.61
N GLU A 107 11.96 -34.02 -8.39
CA GLU A 107 10.96 -34.96 -8.93
C GLU A 107 9.85 -35.26 -7.93
N ASN A 108 10.19 -35.44 -6.66
CA ASN A 108 9.20 -35.73 -5.64
C ASN A 108 8.26 -34.55 -5.38
N ASP A 109 8.72 -33.31 -5.50
CA ASP A 109 7.88 -32.12 -5.23
C ASP A 109 6.96 -31.74 -6.40
N LYS A 110 7.22 -32.23 -7.61
CA LYS A 110 6.34 -31.99 -8.79
C LYS A 110 4.98 -32.67 -8.69
N ILE A 111 4.86 -33.71 -7.86
CA ILE A 111 3.65 -34.54 -7.81
C ILE A 111 2.57 -33.79 -7.02
N TRP A 112 2.88 -33.38 -5.79
CA TRP A 112 1.89 -32.74 -4.91
C TRP A 112 1.64 -31.27 -5.25
N THR A 113 2.59 -30.60 -5.90
CA THR A 113 2.43 -29.17 -6.25
C THR A 113 1.41 -28.90 -7.34
N ARG A 114 1.04 -29.93 -8.14
CA ARG A 114 0.04 -29.81 -9.21
C ARG A 114 -1.38 -29.59 -8.69
N ASP A 115 -1.65 -30.01 -7.46
CA ASP A 115 -2.98 -29.98 -6.87
C ASP A 115 -3.34 -28.59 -6.30
N PHE A 116 -2.40 -27.63 -6.33
CA PHE A 116 -2.55 -26.33 -5.67
C PHE A 116 -2.36 -25.15 -6.66
N PRO A 117 -3.44 -24.48 -7.11
CA PRO A 117 -3.35 -23.44 -8.15
C PRO A 117 -2.62 -22.16 -7.71
N LYS A 118 -2.53 -21.86 -6.41
CA LYS A 118 -1.78 -20.70 -5.87
C LYS A 118 -0.28 -20.96 -5.72
N LEU A 119 0.18 -22.17 -6.04
CA LEU A 119 1.54 -22.61 -5.82
C LEU A 119 2.39 -22.30 -7.05
N LYS A 120 3.38 -21.43 -6.87
CA LYS A 120 4.37 -21.08 -7.89
C LYS A 120 5.65 -21.85 -7.61
N THR A 121 5.81 -23.01 -8.24
CA THR A 121 7.04 -23.79 -8.11
C THR A 121 8.15 -23.15 -8.93
N VAL A 122 9.20 -22.62 -8.29
CA VAL A 122 10.36 -22.09 -9.01
C VAL A 122 11.38 -23.20 -9.21
N ARG A 123 11.57 -23.55 -10.48
CA ARG A 123 12.18 -24.81 -10.91
C ARG A 123 13.70 -24.83 -10.91
N THR A 124 14.40 -23.71 -10.73
CA THR A 124 15.86 -23.66 -10.89
C THR A 124 16.47 -22.43 -10.22
N GLY A 125 17.14 -22.62 -9.09
CA GLY A 125 18.11 -21.67 -8.53
C GLY A 125 17.52 -20.49 -7.77
N LEU A 126 17.99 -20.32 -6.54
CA LEU A 126 17.66 -19.25 -5.61
C LEU A 126 17.71 -17.84 -6.22
N LYS A 127 18.67 -17.53 -7.11
CA LYS A 127 18.72 -16.24 -7.81
C LYS A 127 17.52 -15.99 -8.74
N LYS A 128 17.06 -17.01 -9.46
CA LYS A 128 15.90 -16.92 -10.35
C LYS A 128 14.59 -16.86 -9.56
N LEU A 129 14.56 -17.51 -8.40
CA LEU A 129 13.46 -17.40 -7.44
C LEU A 129 13.35 -15.97 -6.90
N ILE A 130 14.46 -15.37 -6.47
CA ILE A 130 14.48 -13.98 -6.03
C ILE A 130 14.06 -13.05 -7.18
N SER A 131 14.57 -13.23 -8.40
CA SER A 131 14.16 -12.37 -9.52
C SER A 131 12.66 -12.51 -9.81
N GLN A 132 12.12 -13.73 -9.79
CA GLN A 132 10.70 -13.97 -10.02
C GLN A 132 9.83 -13.41 -8.90
N ILE A 133 10.23 -13.58 -7.63
CA ILE A 133 9.57 -12.98 -6.48
C ILE A 133 9.57 -11.46 -6.62
N ASN A 134 10.71 -10.86 -6.96
CA ASN A 134 10.84 -9.42 -7.14
C ASN A 134 10.02 -8.90 -8.32
N GLU A 135 9.96 -9.62 -9.44
CA GLU A 135 9.14 -9.26 -10.60
C GLU A 135 7.64 -9.41 -10.31
N ASP A 136 7.24 -10.48 -9.62
CA ASP A 136 5.86 -10.70 -9.21
C ASP A 136 5.44 -9.66 -8.17
N TYR A 137 6.31 -9.36 -7.21
CA TYR A 137 6.11 -8.30 -6.21
C TYR A 137 6.09 -6.92 -6.86
N ALA A 138 6.99 -6.60 -7.78
CA ALA A 138 6.98 -5.33 -8.50
C ALA A 138 5.72 -5.17 -9.36
N ARG A 139 5.25 -6.25 -9.99
CA ARG A 139 3.95 -6.25 -10.69
C ARG A 139 2.79 -6.03 -9.72
N GLN A 140 2.76 -6.73 -8.59
CA GLN A 140 1.73 -6.56 -7.56
C GLN A 140 1.80 -5.19 -6.87
N LYS A 141 2.99 -4.64 -6.65
CA LYS A 141 3.25 -3.29 -6.16
C LYS A 141 2.72 -2.27 -7.16
N ARG A 142 2.95 -2.42 -8.47
CA ARG A 142 2.36 -1.54 -9.49
C ARG A 142 0.83 -1.62 -9.54
N ILE A 143 0.27 -2.82 -9.39
CA ILE A 143 -1.18 -3.00 -9.26
C ILE A 143 -1.67 -2.30 -7.98
N HIS A 144 -0.98 -2.45 -6.85
CA HIS A 144 -1.35 -1.82 -5.58
C HIS A 144 -1.05 -0.31 -5.52
N GLU A 145 -0.08 0.18 -6.27
CA GLU A 145 0.18 1.61 -6.46
C GLU A 145 -0.87 2.21 -7.39
N SER A 146 -1.35 1.44 -8.37
CA SER A 146 -2.61 1.72 -9.05
C SER A 146 -3.76 1.72 -8.04
N GLU A 147 -3.77 0.82 -7.04
CA GLU A 147 -4.74 0.86 -5.94
C GLU A 147 -4.61 2.07 -5.02
N SER A 148 -3.39 2.53 -4.71
CA SER A 148 -3.14 3.68 -3.85
C SER A 148 -3.41 5.02 -4.53
N SER A 149 -3.45 4.98 -5.85
CA SER A 149 -3.88 6.05 -6.74
C SER A 149 -5.30 5.83 -7.29
N LYS A 150 -6.03 4.77 -6.87
CA LYS A 150 -7.41 4.53 -7.32
C LYS A 150 -8.24 5.78 -7.07
N LEU A 151 -8.91 6.24 -8.12
CA LEU A 151 -10.09 7.08 -8.05
C LEU A 151 -11.10 6.31 -7.18
N PHE A 152 -11.08 6.57 -5.87
CA PHE A 152 -12.13 6.06 -5.00
C PHE A 152 -13.39 6.84 -5.32
N VAL A 153 -14.17 6.30 -6.24
CA VAL A 153 -15.56 6.67 -6.38
C VAL A 153 -16.27 6.01 -5.22
N ARG A 154 -16.43 6.75 -4.10
CA ARG A 154 -17.24 6.25 -2.99
C ARG A 154 -18.66 6.06 -3.51
N ILE A 155 -19.02 4.78 -3.64
CA ILE A 155 -20.36 4.27 -3.89
C ILE A 155 -21.20 4.73 -2.71
N ASN A 156 -22.00 5.77 -2.90
CA ASN A 156 -22.97 6.15 -1.89
C ASN A 156 -24.16 5.23 -2.08
N ASP A 157 -24.31 4.23 -1.19
CA ASP A 157 -25.65 3.87 -0.77
C ASP A 157 -26.27 5.15 -0.24
N ALA A 158 -27.49 5.46 -0.69
CA ALA A 158 -28.21 6.70 -0.43
C ALA A 158 -28.25 7.01 1.08
N GLY A 159 -27.23 7.69 1.58
CA GLY A 159 -27.23 8.33 2.87
C GLY A 159 -28.31 9.39 2.80
N LYS A 160 -29.42 9.14 3.47
CA LYS A 160 -30.55 10.05 3.62
C LYS A 160 -30.07 11.33 4.29
N SER A 161 -29.50 12.24 3.52
CA SER A 161 -29.32 13.63 3.91
C SER A 161 -30.66 14.34 3.65
N THR A 162 -31.09 15.18 4.59
CA THR A 162 -32.28 16.03 4.48
C THR A 162 -32.10 17.19 3.50
N THR A 163 -30.91 17.31 2.92
CA THR A 163 -30.59 18.23 1.83
C THR A 163 -30.17 17.40 0.61
N SER A 164 -30.47 17.89 -0.60
CA SER A 164 -30.09 17.27 -1.89
C SER A 164 -28.59 17.09 -2.11
N ILE A 165 -27.75 17.42 -1.12
CA ILE A 165 -26.30 17.36 -1.14
C ILE A 165 -25.83 16.16 -0.30
N ASN A 166 -24.92 15.37 -0.83
CA ASN A 166 -24.32 14.24 -0.14
C ASN A 166 -23.54 14.71 1.11
N GLY A 167 -24.02 14.33 2.31
CA GLY A 167 -23.41 14.71 3.58
C GLY A 167 -21.95 14.30 3.75
N GLN A 168 -21.52 13.20 3.12
CA GLN A 168 -20.13 12.76 3.18
C GLN A 168 -19.20 13.67 2.36
N PHE A 169 -19.66 14.16 1.22
CA PHE A 169 -18.90 15.14 0.45
C PHE A 169 -18.71 16.42 1.26
N VAL A 170 -19.79 16.95 1.85
CA VAL A 170 -19.75 18.14 2.70
C VAL A 170 -18.79 17.93 3.87
N PHE A 171 -18.88 16.80 4.56
CA PHE A 171 -17.96 16.45 5.64
C PHE A 171 -16.50 16.47 5.20
N SER A 172 -16.20 15.86 4.04
CA SER A 172 -14.84 15.80 3.49
C SER A 172 -14.30 17.19 3.18
N GLN A 173 -15.13 18.05 2.58
CA GLN A 173 -14.77 19.44 2.28
C GLN A 173 -14.55 20.25 3.56
N LEU A 174 -15.39 20.09 4.57
CA LEU A 174 -15.22 20.74 5.87
C LEU A 174 -13.92 20.30 6.56
N LEU A 175 -13.64 18.99 6.56
CA LEU A 175 -12.43 18.44 7.17
C LEU A 175 -11.16 19.02 6.51
N ILE A 176 -11.08 19.02 5.19
CA ILE A 176 -9.93 19.60 4.46
C ILE A 176 -9.82 21.10 4.76
N ASN A 177 -10.93 21.85 4.72
CA ASN A 177 -10.92 23.27 5.06
C ASN A 177 -10.44 23.55 6.49
N CYS A 178 -10.82 22.70 7.46
CA CYS A 178 -10.31 22.79 8.82
C CYS A 178 -8.79 22.55 8.86
N LEU A 179 -8.31 21.47 8.22
CA LEU A 179 -6.89 21.12 8.20
C LEU A 179 -6.03 22.24 7.59
N LEU A 180 -6.49 22.88 6.51
CA LEU A 180 -5.79 23.99 5.85
C LEU A 180 -5.71 25.27 6.71
N ARG A 181 -6.59 25.43 7.70
CA ARG A 181 -6.63 26.61 8.59
C ARG A 181 -5.87 26.40 9.91
N LEU A 182 -5.61 25.14 10.27
CA LEU A 182 -4.88 24.80 11.48
C LEU A 182 -3.40 25.15 11.31
N THR A 183 -2.81 25.74 12.35
CA THR A 183 -1.37 25.98 12.38
C THR A 183 -0.64 24.65 12.56
N SER A 184 0.41 24.45 11.78
CA SER A 184 1.37 23.37 12.01
C SER A 184 2.30 23.78 13.14
N ASN A 185 2.68 22.82 13.97
CA ASN A 185 3.91 22.93 14.76
C ASN A 185 4.89 21.82 14.33
N GLU A 186 6.14 21.92 14.77
CA GLU A 186 7.18 20.93 14.44
C GLU A 186 6.98 19.60 15.19
N MET A 187 6.23 19.59 16.30
CA MET A 187 5.95 18.36 17.04
C MET A 187 5.12 17.39 16.20
N ASP A 188 4.10 17.88 15.47
CA ASP A 188 3.28 17.02 14.62
C ASP A 188 4.08 16.38 13.49
N LYS A 189 5.03 17.14 12.91
CA LYS A 189 5.92 16.62 11.87
C LYS A 189 6.82 15.53 12.45
N ASN A 190 7.39 15.76 13.63
CA ASN A 190 8.23 14.76 14.30
C ASN A 190 7.43 13.50 14.66
N GLU A 191 6.19 13.66 15.14
CA GLU A 191 5.30 12.53 15.45
C GLU A 191 4.99 11.70 14.19
N LEU A 192 4.73 12.36 13.06
CA LEU A 192 4.56 11.67 11.77
C LEU A 192 5.81 10.85 11.42
N ILE A 193 6.98 11.46 11.54
CA ILE A 193 8.25 10.80 11.21
C ILE A 193 8.50 9.62 12.15
N ASP A 194 8.27 9.77 13.46
CA ASP A 194 8.48 8.70 14.44
C ASP A 194 7.51 7.54 14.24
N TYR A 195 6.24 7.84 13.89
CA TYR A 195 5.28 6.83 13.49
C TYR A 195 5.81 5.99 12.31
N TYR A 196 6.35 6.64 11.27
CA TYR A 196 6.88 5.93 10.11
C TYR A 196 8.23 5.25 10.36
N LYS A 197 9.09 5.79 11.21
CA LYS A 197 10.34 5.13 11.63
C LYS A 197 10.06 3.80 12.31
N LYS A 198 9.11 3.79 13.25
CA LYS A 198 8.66 2.57 13.92
C LYS A 198 8.00 1.60 12.94
N LYS A 199 7.21 2.12 12.00
CA LYS A 199 6.53 1.32 10.99
C LYS A 199 7.48 0.64 9.99
N TYR A 200 8.55 1.32 9.62
CA TYR A 200 9.56 0.83 8.68
C TYR A 200 10.78 0.23 9.38
N GLU A 201 10.65 -0.20 10.64
CA GLU A 201 11.72 -0.86 11.36
C GLU A 201 12.26 -2.08 10.58
N GLY A 202 13.57 -2.12 10.35
CA GLY A 202 14.23 -3.16 9.54
C GLY A 202 14.14 -2.95 8.01
N ASN A 203 13.47 -1.91 7.53
CA ASN A 203 13.49 -1.50 6.13
C ASN A 203 14.46 -0.33 5.92
N HIS A 204 15.72 -0.65 5.66
CA HIS A 204 16.78 0.36 5.48
C HIS A 204 16.52 1.33 4.32
N VAL A 205 15.82 0.91 3.26
CA VAL A 205 15.53 1.75 2.09
C VAL A 205 14.49 2.82 2.44
N GLU A 206 13.35 2.44 3.00
CA GLU A 206 12.33 3.42 3.39
C GLU A 206 12.77 4.27 4.58
N LEU A 207 13.57 3.73 5.51
CA LEU A 207 14.19 4.53 6.56
C LEU A 207 15.18 5.56 5.99
N ALA A 208 15.96 5.22 4.97
CA ALA A 208 16.83 6.18 4.28
C ALA A 208 16.01 7.27 3.58
N ASN A 209 14.95 6.91 2.84
CA ASN A 209 14.03 7.85 2.21
C ASN A 209 13.37 8.78 3.25
N LEU A 210 12.96 8.23 4.40
CA LEU A 210 12.34 8.98 5.49
C LEU A 210 13.31 9.95 6.16
N ASN A 211 14.56 9.53 6.37
CA ASN A 211 15.61 10.39 6.92
C ASN A 211 15.98 11.52 5.94
N GLU A 212 16.06 11.22 4.64
CA GLU A 212 16.25 12.23 3.60
C GLU A 212 15.09 13.23 3.59
N PHE A 213 13.85 12.74 3.63
CA PHE A 213 12.66 13.59 3.73
C PHE A 213 12.68 14.47 4.97
N GLN A 214 12.98 13.92 6.16
CA GLN A 214 13.04 14.69 7.40
C GLN A 214 14.07 15.82 7.33
N LYS A 215 15.21 15.57 6.68
CA LYS A 215 16.33 16.51 6.60
C LYS A 215 16.17 17.57 5.51
N ASP A 216 15.70 17.16 4.33
CA ASP A 216 15.79 17.97 3.11
C ASP A 216 14.40 18.46 2.62
N TYR A 217 13.33 18.17 3.35
CA TYR A 217 12.00 18.70 3.02
C TYR A 217 11.95 20.22 3.20
N LEU A 218 11.44 20.89 2.15
CA LEU A 218 11.15 22.32 2.15
C LEU A 218 9.72 22.53 1.60
N PRO A 219 8.94 23.48 2.15
CA PRO A 219 7.59 23.79 1.68
C PRO A 219 7.51 24.11 0.20
N GLU A 220 8.56 24.66 -0.41
CA GLU A 220 8.65 25.00 -1.84
C GLU A 220 8.92 23.78 -2.72
N LYS A 221 9.30 22.64 -2.13
CA LYS A 221 9.56 21.37 -2.82
C LYS A 221 8.50 20.30 -2.52
N ALA A 222 7.39 20.64 -1.86
CA ALA A 222 6.30 19.73 -1.53
C ALA A 222 5.78 18.94 -2.76
N LEU A 223 5.57 19.57 -3.93
CA LEU A 223 5.15 18.85 -5.14
C LEU A 223 6.21 17.88 -5.67
N TRP A 224 7.49 18.24 -5.59
CA TRP A 224 8.58 17.34 -5.97
C TRP A 224 8.63 16.11 -5.07
N TRP A 225 8.52 16.30 -3.75
CA TRP A 225 8.43 15.19 -2.79
C TRP A 225 7.19 14.34 -3.01
N TYR A 226 6.06 14.98 -3.32
CA TYR A 226 4.79 14.29 -3.58
C TYR A 226 4.82 13.45 -4.87
N THR A 227 5.58 13.85 -5.89
CA THR A 227 5.64 13.14 -7.18
C THR A 227 6.79 12.14 -7.27
N ARG A 228 7.82 12.28 -6.42
CA ARG A 228 8.94 11.34 -6.31
C ARG A 228 8.49 10.00 -5.72
N GLU A 229 9.08 8.90 -6.20
CA GLU A 229 8.93 7.59 -5.56
C GLU A 229 9.50 7.62 -4.13
N SER A 230 8.61 7.70 -3.15
CA SER A 230 8.91 7.72 -1.72
C SER A 230 7.68 7.29 -0.92
N PHE A 231 7.81 7.14 0.40
CA PHE A 231 6.67 6.90 1.27
C PHE A 231 5.59 8.00 1.12
N PHE A 232 6.01 9.27 0.99
CA PHE A 232 5.18 10.44 1.20
C PHE A 232 3.91 10.47 0.34
N TYR A 233 4.04 10.28 -0.98
CA TYR A 233 2.90 10.16 -1.91
C TYR A 233 1.89 9.09 -1.47
N LYS A 234 2.41 7.90 -1.20
CA LYS A 234 1.62 6.67 -0.98
C LYS A 234 0.83 6.79 0.31
N THR A 235 1.51 7.23 1.36
CA THR A 235 0.97 7.28 2.70
C THR A 235 0.03 8.45 2.90
N LEU A 236 0.31 9.61 2.30
CA LEU A 236 -0.61 10.75 2.28
C LEU A 236 -1.92 10.40 1.54
N ASN A 237 -1.83 9.87 0.31
CA ASN A 237 -3.03 9.47 -0.42
C ASN A 237 -3.80 8.34 0.29
N ALA A 238 -3.11 7.42 0.97
CA ALA A 238 -3.80 6.41 1.79
C ALA A 238 -4.59 7.05 2.95
N ALA A 239 -4.01 8.00 3.68
CA ALA A 239 -4.68 8.70 4.77
C ALA A 239 -5.92 9.48 4.27
N LEU A 240 -5.79 10.18 3.15
CA LEU A 240 -6.89 10.94 2.53
C LEU A 240 -8.05 10.04 2.07
N ARG A 241 -7.75 8.92 1.39
CA ARG A 241 -8.76 7.97 0.90
C ARG A 241 -9.52 7.28 2.04
N LYS A 242 -8.78 6.82 3.07
CA LYS A 242 -9.34 6.19 4.27
C LYS A 242 -10.02 7.20 5.20
N GLN A 243 -9.75 8.49 5.03
CA GLN A 243 -10.18 9.57 5.94
C GLN A 243 -9.72 9.32 7.38
N THR A 244 -8.49 8.84 7.54
CA THR A 244 -7.90 8.61 8.86
C THR A 244 -7.54 9.97 9.47
N ILE A 245 -8.43 10.50 10.29
CA ILE A 245 -8.37 11.87 10.82
C ILE A 245 -7.03 12.13 11.52
N ASP A 246 -6.56 11.21 12.36
CA ASP A 246 -5.31 11.36 13.11
C ASP A 246 -4.11 11.51 12.15
N MET A 247 -4.02 10.64 11.14
CA MET A 247 -2.97 10.73 10.13
C MET A 247 -3.09 12.00 9.28
N MET A 248 -4.31 12.38 8.89
CA MET A 248 -4.56 13.61 8.14
C MET A 248 -4.15 14.85 8.95
N PHE A 249 -4.35 14.82 10.27
CA PHE A 249 -3.91 15.88 11.17
C PHE A 249 -2.39 15.98 11.22
N LEU A 250 -1.66 14.87 11.30
CA LEU A 250 -0.19 14.87 11.22
C LEU A 250 0.30 15.32 9.83
N TYR A 251 -0.44 15.02 8.77
CA TYR A 251 -0.14 15.47 7.40
C TYR A 251 -0.52 16.92 7.08
N ARG A 252 -1.23 17.63 7.96
CA ARG A 252 -1.90 18.90 7.62
C ARG A 252 -0.97 20.00 7.08
N SER A 253 0.26 20.06 7.58
CA SER A 253 1.27 21.02 7.13
C SER A 253 1.69 20.76 5.69
N TYR A 254 1.98 19.50 5.39
CA TYR A 254 2.31 19.01 4.06
C TYR A 254 1.14 19.18 3.08
N ILE A 255 -0.10 18.91 3.51
CA ILE A 255 -1.31 19.15 2.70
C ILE A 255 -1.42 20.65 2.36
N SER A 256 -1.15 21.53 3.33
CA SER A 256 -1.19 22.97 3.15
C SER A 256 -0.11 23.47 2.18
N ASP A 257 1.10 22.93 2.26
CA ASP A 257 2.20 23.25 1.35
C ASP A 257 1.89 22.80 -0.09
N ILE A 258 1.40 21.56 -0.27
CA ILE A 258 0.96 21.06 -1.58
C ILE A 258 -0.16 21.94 -2.13
N HIS A 259 -1.17 22.26 -1.33
CA HIS A 259 -2.29 23.10 -1.74
C HIS A 259 -1.82 24.47 -2.24
N ARG A 260 -0.92 25.13 -1.49
CA ARG A 260 -0.34 26.42 -1.87
C ARG A 260 0.44 26.34 -3.18
N GLN A 261 1.25 25.29 -3.35
CA GLN A 261 1.98 25.09 -4.60
C GLN A 261 1.07 24.83 -5.80
N LEU A 262 0.00 24.05 -5.63
CA LEU A 262 -0.97 23.81 -6.70
C LEU A 262 -1.68 25.10 -7.11
N GLN A 263 -2.04 25.96 -6.16
CA GLN A 263 -2.60 27.29 -6.46
C GLN A 263 -1.62 28.15 -7.26
N HIS A 264 -0.33 28.12 -6.93
CA HIS A 264 0.68 28.85 -7.70
C HIS A 264 0.90 28.31 -9.12
N HIS A 265 0.69 27.01 -9.34
CA HIS A 265 0.86 26.34 -10.64
C HIS A 265 -0.48 26.04 -11.33
N GLN A 266 -1.57 26.71 -10.94
CA GLN A 266 -2.88 26.50 -11.53
C GLN A 266 -2.85 26.80 -13.04
N ALA A 267 -3.42 25.90 -13.83
CA ALA A 267 -3.54 26.10 -15.26
C ALA A 267 -4.37 27.37 -15.56
N ARG A 268 -4.06 28.06 -16.64
CA ARG A 268 -4.76 29.32 -17.03
C ARG A 268 -5.86 29.11 -18.06
N CYS A 269 -5.94 27.90 -18.60
CA CYS A 269 -6.86 27.52 -19.65
C CYS A 269 -7.28 26.06 -19.43
N PRO A 270 -8.43 25.64 -19.97
CA PRO A 270 -8.83 24.25 -19.96
C PRO A 270 -7.73 23.36 -20.55
N ILE A 271 -7.48 22.22 -19.90
CA ILE A 271 -6.53 21.21 -20.36
C ILE A 271 -7.20 19.85 -20.38
N GLN A 272 -6.87 19.04 -21.38
CA GLN A 272 -7.25 17.65 -21.40
C GLN A 272 -6.14 16.81 -20.78
N VAL A 273 -6.52 15.94 -19.84
CA VAL A 273 -5.59 15.06 -19.13
C VAL A 273 -6.11 13.64 -19.08
N TYR A 274 -5.19 12.70 -18.98
CA TYR A 274 -5.45 11.27 -19.03
C TYR A 274 -4.98 10.60 -17.74
N ARG A 275 -5.72 9.58 -17.31
CA ARG A 275 -5.36 8.76 -16.15
C ARG A 275 -5.80 7.32 -16.35
N SER A 276 -4.86 6.40 -16.20
CA SER A 276 -5.15 4.98 -16.20
C SER A 276 -5.35 4.42 -14.81
N GLN A 277 -6.25 3.44 -14.69
CA GLN A 277 -6.53 2.74 -13.45
C GLN A 277 -7.03 1.32 -13.70
N LEU A 278 -6.63 0.39 -12.84
CA LEU A 278 -7.27 -0.92 -12.77
C LEU A 278 -8.53 -0.84 -11.89
N MET A 279 -9.66 -1.30 -12.43
CA MET A 279 -10.95 -1.33 -11.76
C MET A 279 -11.51 -2.74 -11.77
N SER A 280 -12.15 -3.14 -10.68
CA SER A 280 -12.93 -4.38 -10.69
C SER A 280 -14.12 -4.27 -11.62
N ASN A 281 -14.57 -5.40 -12.16
CA ASN A 281 -15.82 -5.48 -12.94
C ASN A 281 -17.00 -4.84 -12.21
N ARG A 282 -17.05 -4.96 -10.87
CA ARG A 282 -18.08 -4.34 -10.04
C ARG A 282 -17.99 -2.81 -10.05
N GLU A 283 -16.79 -2.25 -9.83
CA GLU A 283 -16.56 -0.80 -9.85
C GLU A 283 -16.89 -0.21 -11.23
N LEU A 284 -16.44 -0.87 -12.30
CA LEU A 284 -16.69 -0.45 -13.66
C LEU A 284 -18.18 -0.45 -14.00
N ASN A 285 -18.88 -1.56 -13.71
CA ASN A 285 -20.33 -1.67 -13.94
C ASN A 285 -21.11 -0.60 -13.17
N TYR A 286 -20.71 -0.29 -11.93
CA TYR A 286 -21.33 0.78 -11.17
C TYR A 286 -21.12 2.15 -11.81
N LEU A 287 -19.89 2.48 -12.22
CA LEU A 287 -19.61 3.75 -12.91
C LEU A 287 -20.43 3.89 -14.20
N GLN A 288 -20.60 2.81 -14.95
CA GLN A 288 -21.45 2.79 -16.14
C GLN A 288 -22.93 3.09 -15.82
N GLN A 289 -23.43 2.66 -14.66
CA GLN A 289 -24.79 2.95 -14.20
C GLN A 289 -24.95 4.40 -13.70
N GLN A 290 -23.86 5.08 -13.33
CA GLN A 290 -23.87 6.46 -12.82
C GLN A 290 -23.55 7.52 -13.90
N LYS A 291 -23.73 7.20 -15.19
CA LYS A 291 -23.53 8.18 -16.28
C LYS A 291 -24.38 9.44 -16.06
N GLY A 292 -23.75 10.61 -16.23
CA GLY A 292 -24.37 11.91 -16.00
C GLY A 292 -24.41 12.35 -14.53
N ARG A 293 -23.81 11.60 -13.60
CA ARG A 293 -23.66 11.98 -12.19
C ARG A 293 -22.28 12.56 -11.90
N LEU A 294 -22.14 13.21 -10.75
CA LEU A 294 -20.89 13.75 -10.25
C LEU A 294 -20.09 12.68 -9.51
N VAL A 295 -18.77 12.72 -9.69
CA VAL A 295 -17.81 11.87 -8.97
C VAL A 295 -16.94 12.76 -8.10
N SER A 296 -16.80 12.41 -6.83
CA SER A 296 -15.88 13.07 -5.89
C SER A 296 -14.63 12.21 -5.72
N VAL A 297 -13.47 12.87 -5.68
CA VAL A 297 -12.17 12.26 -5.40
C VAL A 297 -11.66 12.77 -4.07
N ASN A 298 -11.41 11.87 -3.14
CA ASN A 298 -10.98 12.22 -1.77
C ASN A 298 -9.46 12.13 -1.60
N SER A 299 -8.70 12.29 -2.68
CA SER A 299 -7.24 12.34 -2.70
C SER A 299 -6.77 13.26 -3.81
N PHE A 300 -5.49 13.60 -3.81
CA PHE A 300 -4.88 14.26 -4.95
C PHE A 300 -4.93 13.33 -6.17
N LEU A 301 -5.28 13.89 -7.33
CA LEU A 301 -5.44 13.17 -8.58
C LEU A 301 -4.27 13.47 -9.51
N SER A 302 -3.35 12.52 -9.66
CA SER A 302 -2.23 12.63 -10.61
C SER A 302 -2.70 12.24 -12.01
N THR A 303 -2.41 13.05 -13.02
CA THR A 303 -2.80 12.82 -14.41
C THR A 303 -1.63 13.15 -15.34
N SER A 304 -1.74 12.73 -16.60
CA SER A 304 -0.76 13.04 -17.65
C SER A 304 -1.44 13.83 -18.76
N THR A 305 -0.78 14.82 -19.34
CA THR A 305 -1.22 15.46 -20.60
C THR A 305 -0.93 14.58 -21.81
N ASP A 306 -0.02 13.61 -21.66
CA ASP A 306 0.32 12.63 -22.68
C ASP A 306 -0.47 11.33 -22.43
N ARG A 307 -1.28 10.95 -23.41
CA ARG A 307 -2.11 9.73 -23.38
C ARG A 307 -1.26 8.46 -23.37
N GLU A 308 -0.15 8.42 -24.11
CA GLU A 308 0.71 7.24 -24.18
C GLU A 308 1.39 6.98 -22.83
N VAL A 309 1.81 8.06 -22.15
CA VAL A 309 2.33 7.98 -20.79
C VAL A 309 1.30 7.41 -19.83
N ALA A 310 0.03 7.80 -19.94
CA ALA A 310 -1.04 7.25 -19.12
C ALA A 310 -1.25 5.74 -19.37
N ASP A 311 -1.13 5.28 -20.61
CA ASP A 311 -1.32 3.86 -20.97
C ASP A 311 -0.24 2.94 -20.37
N ILE A 312 1.01 3.42 -20.23
CA ILE A 312 2.13 2.66 -19.62
C ILE A 312 1.82 2.24 -18.17
N TYR A 313 1.04 3.05 -17.43
CA TYR A 313 0.68 2.77 -16.04
C TYR A 313 -0.36 1.65 -15.86
N THR A 314 -0.88 1.05 -16.94
CA THR A 314 -1.86 -0.06 -16.87
C THR A 314 -1.25 -1.44 -16.55
N GLY A 315 0.08 -1.55 -16.43
CA GLY A 315 0.75 -2.83 -16.12
C GLY A 315 0.66 -3.87 -17.26
N GLY A 316 1.29 -5.03 -17.11
CA GLY A 316 1.18 -6.15 -18.07
C GLY A 316 -0.13 -6.94 -17.89
N THR A 317 -0.59 -7.67 -18.92
CA THR A 317 -1.87 -8.42 -18.94
C THR A 317 -2.07 -9.22 -17.65
N THR A 318 -3.02 -8.80 -16.81
CA THR A 318 -3.38 -9.52 -15.59
C THR A 318 -4.25 -10.69 -15.99
N GLN A 319 -3.83 -11.93 -15.70
CA GLN A 319 -4.65 -13.14 -15.80
C GLN A 319 -5.80 -13.18 -14.75
N ASP A 320 -6.04 -12.07 -14.05
CA ASP A 320 -7.10 -11.97 -13.05
C ASP A 320 -8.39 -11.51 -13.75
N ASN A 321 -9.28 -12.46 -14.02
CA ASN A 321 -10.53 -12.26 -14.79
C ASN A 321 -11.50 -11.23 -14.20
N ASN A 322 -11.20 -10.63 -13.05
CA ASN A 322 -12.06 -9.68 -12.34
C ASN A 322 -11.62 -8.22 -12.42
N LEU A 323 -10.48 -7.91 -13.05
CA LEU A 323 -9.95 -6.55 -13.16
C LEU A 323 -9.88 -6.10 -14.63
N GLU A 324 -10.40 -4.91 -14.88
CA GLU A 324 -10.41 -4.24 -16.18
C GLU A 324 -9.53 -3.00 -16.16
N ARG A 325 -8.92 -2.70 -17.31
CA ARG A 325 -8.14 -1.48 -17.51
C ARG A 325 -9.06 -0.37 -17.97
N VAL A 326 -9.06 0.73 -17.23
CA VAL A 326 -9.87 1.90 -17.54
C VAL A 326 -8.95 3.10 -17.75
N LEU A 327 -9.07 3.73 -18.91
CA LEU A 327 -8.47 5.01 -19.21
C LEU A 327 -9.53 6.10 -19.02
N PHE A 328 -9.28 7.02 -18.10
CA PHE A 328 -10.05 8.24 -17.92
C PHE A 328 -9.48 9.33 -18.82
N GLU A 329 -10.37 9.96 -19.58
CA GLU A 329 -10.14 11.22 -20.28
C GLU A 329 -10.89 12.31 -19.52
N ILE A 330 -10.17 13.32 -19.07
CA ILE A 330 -10.67 14.34 -18.15
C ILE A 330 -10.40 15.71 -18.77
N ASP A 331 -11.47 16.44 -19.05
CA ASP A 331 -11.39 17.85 -19.39
C ASP A 331 -11.35 18.65 -18.08
N ALA A 332 -10.18 19.19 -17.74
CA ALA A 332 -9.96 19.98 -16.54
C ALA A 332 -10.09 21.47 -16.88
N ASP A 333 -11.13 22.10 -16.34
CA ASP A 333 -11.39 23.54 -16.44
C ASP A 333 -10.93 24.24 -15.13
N PRO A 334 -9.88 25.07 -15.15
CA PRO A 334 -9.20 25.58 -13.96
C PRO A 334 -9.95 26.65 -13.16
#